data_AF-A0A671SX86-F1
#
_entry.id   AF-A0A671SX86-F1
#
_cell.length_a   1.000
_cell.length_b   1.000
_cell.length_c   1.000
_cell.angle_alpha   90.00
_cell.angle_beta   90.00
_cell.angle_gamma   90.00
#
_symmetry.space_group_name_H-M   'P 1'
#
loop_
_entity.id
_entity.type
_entity.pdbx_description
1 polymer ?
#
loop_
_entity_poly.entity_id
_entity_poly.type
_entity_poly.pdbx_seq_one_letter_code
_entity_poly.pdbx_strand_id
1 'polypeptide(L)'
;MQDCIVLLFPELCSVNVMQCRSCSCSRLRQVQALLRDDVNTAPDGILCSLGIDSRYNEGCSELASYLFCGLYKHNHFDMEQIPEEVLDDVIILIKAECVHLYCNPVNYGYLLPYVSHWRNLQLHCLTETEYEDEEVAEEFKISSFVSMVQDCRCIGIPYSSHGHVQKFDMFMLEKWPIVQAFALEGIGAGVFFTMKYKLTDVSQRLWQVYSRLDPASLDSLLNEVNHLHRLLVKFTENNMLGVILCVMLNLIFCVFQPFRTYYSHGLISSNITDKSKSRQPFVLFGSHSTKEDLENYCFTFPSEGHQVRNTGPGGGVAKHMLLQCVAPKGPLACARTYFFGSTHVPYLGKKIWRTTVSPSLLKATRFATLALVGVLPNTW
;
A
#
# COMPACT_ATOMS: atom_id res chain seq x y z
N MET A 1 -34.07 -25.78 -23.20
CA MET A 1 -34.53 -24.44 -22.78
C MET A 1 -33.61 -24.05 -21.65
N GLN A 2 -32.77 -23.03 -21.84
CA GLN A 2 -31.66 -22.67 -20.95
C GLN A 2 -32.17 -22.24 -19.58
N ASP A 3 -31.70 -22.92 -18.53
CA ASP A 3 -31.92 -22.53 -17.14
C ASP A 3 -31.02 -21.35 -16.77
N CYS A 4 -31.64 -20.18 -16.67
CA CYS A 4 -31.05 -18.99 -16.05
C CYS A 4 -30.91 -19.23 -14.54
N ILE A 5 -29.68 -19.44 -14.08
CA ILE A 5 -29.33 -19.32 -12.67
C ILE A 5 -29.35 -17.83 -12.32
N VAL A 6 -30.39 -17.41 -11.61
CA VAL A 6 -30.49 -16.08 -11.02
C VAL A 6 -29.60 -16.06 -9.77
N LEU A 7 -28.39 -15.54 -9.91
CA LEU A 7 -27.52 -15.19 -8.78
C LEU A 7 -27.97 -13.83 -8.24
N LEU A 8 -28.76 -13.85 -7.16
CA LEU A 8 -29.00 -12.68 -6.34
C LEU A 8 -27.74 -12.42 -5.50
N PHE A 9 -26.86 -11.56 -6.00
CA PHE A 9 -25.82 -10.93 -5.18
C PHE A 9 -26.35 -9.57 -4.70
N PRO A 10 -26.18 -9.21 -3.42
CA PRO A 10 -26.52 -7.86 -2.96
C PRO A 10 -25.65 -6.84 -3.70
N GLU A 11 -26.32 -5.88 -4.32
CA GLU A 11 -25.76 -4.78 -5.10
C GLU A 11 -24.93 -3.85 -4.20
N LEU A 12 -23.61 -4.07 -4.12
CA LEU A 12 -22.60 -3.05 -3.73
C LEU A 12 -21.14 -3.56 -3.84
N CYS A 13 -20.73 -4.34 -4.85
CA CYS A 13 -19.28 -4.61 -5.09
C CYS A 13 -18.92 -5.30 -6.42
N SER A 14 -19.75 -5.23 -7.46
CA SER A 14 -19.57 -6.04 -8.68
C SER A 14 -18.32 -5.69 -9.52
N VAL A 15 -17.79 -4.47 -9.40
CA VAL A 15 -16.56 -4.05 -10.14
C VAL A 15 -15.28 -4.53 -9.45
N ASN A 16 -15.23 -4.55 -8.11
CA ASN A 16 -14.04 -4.99 -7.37
C ASN A 16 -13.81 -6.50 -7.44
N VAL A 17 -14.86 -7.32 -7.42
CA VAL A 17 -14.72 -8.78 -7.33
C VAL A 17 -14.15 -9.41 -8.62
N MET A 18 -14.54 -8.92 -9.81
CA MET A 18 -13.95 -9.42 -11.07
C MET A 18 -12.47 -9.02 -11.22
N GLN A 19 -12.10 -7.84 -10.74
CA GLN A 19 -10.72 -7.36 -10.79
C GLN A 19 -9.82 -8.15 -9.83
N CYS A 20 -10.30 -8.48 -8.63
CA CYS A 20 -9.59 -9.33 -7.67
C CYS A 20 -9.27 -10.73 -8.21
N ARG A 21 -10.22 -11.38 -8.91
CA ARG A 21 -10.05 -12.73 -9.49
C ARG A 21 -8.89 -12.81 -10.47
N SER A 22 -8.90 -11.93 -11.47
CA SER A 22 -7.90 -11.92 -12.54
C SER A 22 -6.53 -11.48 -12.03
N CYS A 23 -6.49 -10.51 -11.10
CA CYS A 23 -5.25 -10.05 -10.47
C CYS A 23 -4.61 -11.16 -9.65
N SER A 24 -5.37 -11.83 -8.77
CA SER A 24 -4.84 -12.92 -7.94
C SER A 24 -4.23 -14.05 -8.77
N CYS A 25 -4.88 -14.45 -9.86
CA CYS A 25 -4.35 -15.46 -10.79
C CYS A 25 -3.08 -15.02 -11.51
N SER A 26 -2.97 -13.74 -11.86
CA SER A 26 -1.76 -13.17 -12.47
C SER A 26 -0.62 -13.17 -11.46
N ARG A 27 -0.88 -12.73 -10.23
CA ARG A 27 0.07 -12.69 -9.12
C ARG A 27 0.61 -14.08 -8.77
N LEU A 28 -0.27 -15.08 -8.64
CA LEU A 28 0.12 -16.47 -8.42
C LEU A 28 1.07 -16.96 -9.51
N ARG A 29 0.75 -16.70 -10.79
CA ARG A 29 1.61 -17.11 -11.91
C ARG A 29 2.99 -16.45 -11.88
N GLN A 30 3.09 -15.20 -11.43
CA GLN A 30 4.37 -14.52 -11.26
C GLN A 30 5.20 -15.17 -10.15
N VAL A 31 4.57 -15.60 -9.06
CA VAL A 31 5.25 -16.35 -7.99
C VAL A 31 5.67 -17.74 -8.49
N GLN A 32 4.82 -18.45 -9.21
CA GLN A 32 5.13 -19.76 -9.80
C GLN A 32 6.27 -19.70 -10.83
N ALA A 33 6.44 -18.58 -11.53
CA ALA A 33 7.57 -18.39 -12.45
C ALA A 33 8.93 -18.49 -11.74
N LEU A 34 9.01 -18.04 -10.47
CA LEU A 34 10.24 -18.17 -9.67
C LEU A 34 10.67 -19.63 -9.46
N LEU A 35 9.73 -20.57 -9.54
CA LEU A 35 10.00 -22.00 -9.37
C LEU A 35 10.46 -22.67 -10.67
N ARG A 36 10.36 -21.99 -11.82
CA ARG A 36 10.75 -22.50 -13.13
C ARG A 36 12.09 -21.98 -13.62
N ASP A 37 12.51 -20.82 -13.12
CA ASP A 37 13.61 -20.04 -13.69
C ASP A 37 15.02 -20.62 -13.43
N ASP A 38 15.18 -21.56 -12.49
CA ASP A 38 16.53 -22.05 -12.13
C ASP A 38 16.53 -23.54 -11.73
N VAL A 39 16.78 -24.41 -12.71
CA VAL A 39 16.58 -25.89 -12.63
C VAL A 39 17.37 -26.56 -11.49
N ASN A 40 18.43 -25.93 -10.98
CA ASN A 40 19.30 -26.55 -9.96
C ASN A 40 19.22 -25.90 -8.56
N THR A 41 18.54 -24.77 -8.41
CA THR A 41 18.52 -24.00 -7.15
C THR A 41 17.11 -23.57 -6.72
N ALA A 42 16.13 -23.61 -7.62
CA ALA A 42 14.75 -23.29 -7.28
C ALA A 42 14.16 -24.34 -6.32
N PRO A 43 13.41 -23.93 -5.30
CA PRO A 43 12.66 -24.87 -4.48
C PRO A 43 11.51 -25.50 -5.27
N ASP A 44 11.06 -26.68 -4.86
CA ASP A 44 9.94 -27.40 -5.47
C ASP A 44 8.60 -26.71 -5.21
N GLY A 45 8.53 -25.96 -4.09
CA GLY A 45 7.39 -25.13 -3.77
C GLY A 45 7.72 -24.06 -2.73
N ILE A 46 6.84 -23.07 -2.61
CA ILE A 46 6.91 -22.00 -1.60
C ILE A 46 5.82 -22.25 -0.57
N LEU A 47 6.20 -22.43 0.68
CA LEU A 47 5.28 -22.63 1.80
C LEU A 47 5.01 -21.30 2.50
N CYS A 48 3.73 -20.96 2.63
CA CYS A 48 3.23 -19.77 3.30
C CYS A 48 2.16 -20.19 4.31
N SER A 49 2.49 -20.12 5.60
CA SER A 49 1.55 -20.37 6.69
C SER A 49 1.27 -19.06 7.40
N LEU A 50 0.01 -18.74 7.65
CA LEU A 50 -0.39 -17.52 8.33
C LEU A 50 -0.59 -17.74 9.84
N GLY A 51 -0.84 -16.66 10.57
CA GLY A 51 -1.23 -16.71 11.97
C GLY A 51 -0.24 -17.37 12.91
N ILE A 52 -0.79 -17.95 13.98
CA ILE A 52 -0.06 -18.61 15.06
C ILE A 52 0.82 -19.77 14.57
N ASP A 53 0.41 -20.46 13.50
CA ASP A 53 1.09 -21.63 12.96
C ASP A 53 2.49 -21.33 12.41
N SER A 54 2.72 -20.09 11.96
CA SER A 54 4.05 -19.58 11.59
C SER A 54 4.68 -18.65 12.62
N ARG A 55 4.08 -18.54 13.81
CA ARG A 55 4.38 -17.50 14.82
C ARG A 55 4.26 -16.08 14.24
N TYR A 56 3.22 -15.83 13.47
CA TYR A 56 2.92 -14.56 12.81
C TYR A 56 4.08 -14.07 11.93
N ASN A 57 4.59 -14.95 11.06
CA ASN A 57 5.70 -14.59 10.19
C ASN A 57 5.27 -13.53 9.17
N GLU A 58 5.88 -12.35 9.25
CA GLU A 58 5.52 -11.21 8.40
C GLU A 58 5.75 -11.46 6.89
N GLY A 59 6.73 -12.28 6.53
CA GLY A 59 7.00 -12.60 5.12
C GLY A 59 5.91 -13.48 4.50
N CYS A 60 5.36 -14.43 5.28
CA CYS A 60 4.15 -15.17 4.92
C CYS A 60 2.95 -14.22 4.75
N SER A 61 2.72 -13.33 5.72
CA SER A 61 1.63 -12.34 5.65
C SER A 61 1.77 -11.41 4.44
N GLU A 62 2.99 -10.99 4.10
CA GLU A 62 3.26 -10.17 2.91
C GLU A 62 2.95 -10.93 1.61
N LEU A 63 3.33 -12.21 1.51
CA LEU A 63 3.00 -13.06 0.35
C LEU A 63 1.50 -13.27 0.21
N ALA A 64 0.80 -13.60 1.29
CA ALA A 64 -0.66 -13.76 1.27
C ALA A 64 -1.34 -12.44 0.89
N SER A 65 -0.92 -11.32 1.49
CA SER A 65 -1.40 -9.98 1.15
C SER A 65 -1.21 -9.67 -0.34
N TYR A 66 -0.07 -10.05 -0.92
CA TYR A 66 0.15 -9.95 -2.35
C TYR A 66 -0.85 -10.82 -3.13
N LEU A 67 -0.97 -12.12 -2.85
CA LEU A 67 -1.87 -13.01 -3.60
C LEU A 67 -3.35 -12.61 -3.52
N PHE A 68 -3.78 -12.08 -2.37
CA PHE A 68 -5.16 -11.72 -2.08
C PHE A 68 -5.44 -10.22 -2.18
N CYS A 69 -4.71 -9.52 -3.06
CA CYS A 69 -4.98 -8.11 -3.40
C CYS A 69 -5.04 -7.14 -2.22
N GLY A 70 -4.27 -7.41 -1.16
CA GLY A 70 -4.17 -6.57 0.03
C GLY A 70 -5.07 -6.97 1.19
N LEU A 71 -5.76 -8.12 1.12
CA LEU A 71 -6.65 -8.62 2.19
C LEU A 71 -5.97 -8.65 3.57
N TYR A 72 -4.69 -9.04 3.61
CA TYR A 72 -3.89 -9.18 4.84
C TYR A 72 -3.08 -7.92 5.19
N LYS A 73 -3.39 -6.74 4.62
CA LYS A 73 -2.75 -5.49 5.06
C LYS A 73 -3.45 -4.98 6.32
N HIS A 74 -2.74 -4.91 7.45
CA HIS A 74 -3.23 -4.37 8.75
C HIS A 74 -3.59 -2.87 8.76
N ASN A 75 -3.94 -2.26 7.62
CA ASN A 75 -3.98 -0.80 7.47
C ASN A 75 -5.19 -0.25 6.68
N HIS A 76 -6.23 -1.06 6.41
CA HIS A 76 -7.48 -0.52 5.86
C HIS A 76 -8.42 -0.07 6.99
N PHE A 77 -8.47 1.26 7.19
CA PHE A 77 -9.35 1.93 8.15
C PHE A 77 -10.85 1.88 7.78
N ASP A 78 -11.23 1.29 6.65
CA ASP A 78 -12.55 1.53 6.02
C ASP A 78 -13.36 0.27 5.64
N MET A 79 -12.91 -0.93 5.98
CA MET A 79 -13.73 -2.14 5.77
C MET A 79 -14.18 -2.66 7.14
N GLU A 80 -15.47 -2.98 7.27
CA GLU A 80 -16.03 -3.74 8.39
C GLU A 80 -15.04 -4.85 8.75
N GLN A 81 -14.42 -4.72 9.93
CA GLN A 81 -13.21 -5.44 10.28
C GLN A 81 -13.52 -6.92 10.36
N ILE A 82 -13.15 -7.68 9.32
CA ILE A 82 -13.06 -9.13 9.42
C ILE A 82 -12.06 -9.39 10.55
N PRO A 83 -12.44 -10.13 11.60
CA PRO A 83 -11.54 -10.37 12.72
C PRO A 83 -10.25 -11.03 12.20
N GLU A 84 -9.10 -10.50 12.59
CA GLU A 84 -7.79 -10.99 12.13
C GLU A 84 -7.61 -12.49 12.42
N GLU A 85 -8.12 -12.92 13.59
CA GLU A 85 -8.19 -14.31 14.04
C GLU A 85 -8.90 -15.24 13.04
N VAL A 86 -9.85 -14.73 12.25
CA VAL A 86 -10.59 -15.53 11.26
C VAL A 86 -9.74 -15.81 10.02
N LEU A 87 -8.89 -14.87 9.59
CA LEU A 87 -8.16 -14.99 8.33
C LEU A 87 -6.80 -15.69 8.47
N ASP A 88 -6.33 -15.89 9.70
CA ASP A 88 -4.98 -16.33 10.04
C ASP A 88 -4.75 -17.85 9.93
N ASP A 89 -5.81 -18.67 9.97
CA ASP A 89 -5.73 -20.13 9.87
C ASP A 89 -5.73 -20.61 8.40
N VAL A 90 -4.67 -20.26 7.68
CA VAL A 90 -4.50 -20.53 6.24
C VAL A 90 -3.08 -21.00 5.94
N ILE A 91 -2.97 -22.08 5.18
CA ILE A 91 -1.69 -22.61 4.69
C ILE A 91 -1.74 -22.70 3.16
N ILE A 92 -0.75 -22.13 2.50
CA ILE A 92 -0.62 -22.10 1.04
C ILE A 92 0.70 -22.76 0.68
N LEU A 93 0.65 -23.76 -0.20
CA LEU A 93 1.83 -24.33 -0.83
C LEU A 93 1.76 -24.12 -2.34
N ILE A 94 2.60 -23.22 -2.84
CA ILE A 94 2.67 -22.86 -4.25
C ILE A 94 3.73 -23.71 -4.92
N LYS A 95 3.33 -24.58 -5.86
CA LYS A 95 4.24 -25.36 -6.70
C LYS A 95 4.23 -24.80 -8.13
N ALA A 96 5.16 -25.26 -8.97
CA ALA A 96 5.30 -24.73 -10.34
C ALA A 96 4.03 -24.88 -11.19
N GLU A 97 3.30 -25.99 -11.04
CA GLU A 97 2.11 -26.33 -11.86
C GLU A 97 0.80 -26.40 -11.07
N CYS A 98 0.85 -26.43 -9.74
CA CYS A 98 -0.33 -26.51 -8.89
C CYS A 98 -0.16 -25.68 -7.63
N VAL A 99 -1.26 -25.48 -6.90
CA VAL A 99 -1.27 -24.76 -5.63
C VAL A 99 -2.17 -25.52 -4.67
N HIS A 100 -1.69 -25.73 -3.46
CA HIS A 100 -2.49 -26.29 -2.38
C HIS A 100 -2.88 -25.17 -1.43
N LEU A 101 -4.12 -25.17 -0.97
CA LEU A 101 -4.66 -24.22 -0.03
C LEU A 101 -5.40 -24.99 1.05
N TYR A 102 -4.96 -24.85 2.29
CA TYR A 102 -5.72 -25.24 3.47
C TYR A 102 -6.39 -23.99 4.01
N CYS A 103 -7.67 -24.12 4.32
CA CYS A 103 -8.49 -23.07 4.88
C CYS A 103 -9.66 -23.73 5.63
N ASN A 104 -10.18 -23.08 6.66
CA ASN A 104 -11.35 -23.55 7.40
C ASN A 104 -12.66 -23.06 6.74
N PRO A 105 -13.83 -23.59 7.12
CA PRO A 105 -15.11 -23.19 6.52
C PRO A 105 -15.41 -21.69 6.66
N VAL A 106 -14.92 -21.08 7.74
CA VAL A 106 -15.16 -19.66 8.06
C VAL A 106 -14.37 -18.76 7.10
N ASN A 107 -13.09 -19.04 6.89
CA ASN A 107 -12.22 -18.24 6.03
C ASN A 107 -12.41 -18.55 4.53
N TYR A 108 -12.93 -19.74 4.20
CA TYR A 108 -13.22 -20.15 2.82
C TYR A 108 -14.08 -19.13 2.07
N GLY A 109 -15.14 -18.62 2.71
CA GLY A 109 -16.04 -17.62 2.11
C GLY A 109 -15.32 -16.33 1.67
N TYR A 110 -14.31 -15.89 2.43
CA TYR A 110 -13.52 -14.70 2.15
C TYR A 110 -12.43 -14.94 1.09
N LEU A 111 -11.87 -16.15 1.04
CA LEU A 111 -10.81 -16.52 0.10
C LEU A 111 -11.34 -16.88 -1.29
N LEU A 112 -12.55 -17.45 -1.37
CA LEU A 112 -13.17 -17.95 -2.60
C LEU A 112 -13.16 -16.93 -3.76
N PRO A 113 -13.46 -15.63 -3.55
CA PRO A 113 -13.36 -14.63 -4.60
C PRO A 113 -11.99 -14.51 -5.25
N TYR A 114 -10.90 -14.84 -4.54
CA TYR A 114 -9.53 -14.73 -5.04
C TYR A 114 -9.02 -16.03 -5.66
N VAL A 115 -9.36 -17.17 -5.04
CA VAL A 115 -8.76 -18.48 -5.39
C VAL A 115 -9.56 -19.25 -6.44
N SER A 116 -10.82 -18.89 -6.68
CA SER A 116 -11.74 -19.60 -7.59
C SER A 116 -11.22 -19.81 -9.04
N HIS A 117 -10.26 -19.00 -9.49
CA HIS A 117 -9.71 -19.06 -10.84
C HIS A 117 -8.25 -19.55 -10.86
N TRP A 118 -7.69 -19.94 -9.71
CA TRP A 118 -6.36 -20.53 -9.64
C TRP A 118 -6.36 -21.87 -10.37
N ARG A 119 -5.41 -22.04 -11.28
CA ARG A 119 -5.28 -23.29 -12.05
C ARG A 119 -4.69 -24.37 -11.15
N ASN A 120 -5.22 -25.60 -11.27
CA ASN A 120 -4.77 -26.76 -10.52
C ASN A 120 -4.73 -26.51 -9.00
N LEU A 121 -5.76 -25.82 -8.48
CA LEU A 121 -5.96 -25.60 -7.05
C LEU A 121 -6.41 -26.90 -6.39
N GLN A 122 -5.70 -27.30 -5.33
CA GLN A 122 -6.11 -28.35 -4.41
C GLN A 122 -6.53 -27.71 -3.09
N LEU A 123 -7.83 -27.74 -2.82
CA LEU A 123 -8.42 -27.16 -1.62
C LEU A 123 -8.54 -28.23 -0.52
N HIS A 124 -8.03 -27.91 0.67
CA HIS A 124 -8.12 -28.72 1.88
C HIS A 124 -8.98 -27.94 2.88
N CYS A 125 -10.27 -28.27 2.94
CA CYS A 125 -11.23 -27.59 3.81
C CYS A 125 -12.23 -28.63 4.31
N LEU A 126 -12.48 -28.63 5.62
CA LEU A 126 -13.54 -29.43 6.21
C LEU A 126 -14.92 -28.87 5.86
N THR A 127 -15.95 -29.65 6.13
CA THR A 127 -17.33 -29.15 6.19
C THR A 127 -17.56 -28.38 7.51
N GLU A 128 -18.57 -27.52 7.55
CA GLU A 128 -18.93 -26.79 8.79
C GLU A 128 -19.18 -27.73 9.96
N THR A 129 -19.83 -28.87 9.73
CA THR A 129 -20.14 -29.86 10.77
C THR A 129 -18.92 -30.59 11.30
N GLU A 130 -17.94 -30.88 10.45
CA GLU A 130 -16.70 -31.55 10.87
C GLU A 130 -15.77 -30.58 11.60
N TYR A 131 -15.85 -29.29 11.27
CA TYR A 131 -15.06 -28.24 11.89
C TYR A 131 -15.52 -27.88 13.31
N GLU A 132 -16.73 -28.26 13.73
CA GLU A 132 -17.21 -28.07 15.11
C GLU A 132 -16.41 -28.92 16.12
N ASP A 133 -15.77 -30.01 15.67
CA ASP A 133 -14.90 -30.84 16.49
C ASP A 133 -13.45 -30.36 16.36
N GLU A 134 -12.95 -29.71 17.42
CA GLU A 134 -11.60 -29.14 17.46
C GLU A 134 -10.49 -30.18 17.25
N GLU A 135 -10.66 -31.41 17.76
CA GLU A 135 -9.65 -32.46 17.60
C GLU A 135 -9.58 -32.92 16.14
N VAL A 136 -10.74 -33.15 15.52
CA VAL A 136 -10.83 -33.51 14.09
C VAL A 136 -10.30 -32.39 13.20
N ALA A 137 -10.59 -31.14 13.53
CA ALA A 137 -10.11 -29.98 12.79
C ALA A 137 -8.57 -29.87 12.79
N GLU A 138 -7.95 -30.01 13.97
CA GLU A 138 -6.49 -29.96 14.09
C GLU A 138 -5.80 -31.17 13.43
N GLU A 139 -6.35 -32.39 13.57
CA GLU A 139 -5.83 -33.57 12.87
C GLU A 139 -5.92 -33.43 11.35
N PHE A 140 -7.03 -32.89 10.85
CA PHE A 140 -7.22 -32.63 9.43
C PHE A 140 -6.22 -31.58 8.90
N LYS A 141 -5.96 -30.51 9.65
CA LYS A 141 -4.96 -29.49 9.28
C LYS A 141 -3.56 -30.10 9.16
N ILE A 142 -3.15 -30.91 10.14
CA ILE A 142 -1.84 -31.56 10.14
C ILE A 142 -1.71 -32.55 8.99
N SER A 143 -2.71 -33.41 8.79
CA SER A 143 -2.70 -34.39 7.69
C SER A 143 -2.74 -33.73 6.31
N SER A 144 -3.50 -32.63 6.15
CA SER A 144 -3.49 -31.79 4.96
C SER A 144 -2.10 -31.22 4.72
N PHE A 145 -1.45 -30.65 5.73
CA PHE A 145 -0.09 -30.12 5.62
C PHE A 145 0.90 -31.20 5.18
N VAL A 146 0.87 -32.39 5.79
CA VAL A 146 1.71 -33.53 5.38
C VAL A 146 1.49 -33.90 3.92
N SER A 147 0.23 -34.00 3.48
CA SER A 147 -0.14 -34.30 2.10
C SER A 147 0.36 -33.26 1.12
N MET A 148 0.27 -31.96 1.47
CA MET A 148 0.76 -30.88 0.62
C MET A 148 2.25 -31.00 0.32
N VAL A 149 3.08 -31.26 1.34
CA VAL A 149 4.55 -31.23 1.22
C VAL A 149 5.18 -32.54 0.77
N GLN A 150 4.43 -33.64 0.71
CA GLN A 150 4.97 -35.00 0.53
C GLN A 150 5.86 -35.19 -0.71
N ASP A 151 5.56 -34.48 -1.80
CA ASP A 151 6.25 -34.58 -3.09
C ASP A 151 7.40 -33.57 -3.25
N CYS A 152 7.68 -32.77 -2.22
CA CYS A 152 8.76 -31.79 -2.22
C CYS A 152 10.05 -32.40 -1.67
N ARG A 153 11.20 -31.89 -2.12
CA ARG A 153 12.53 -32.15 -1.54
C ARG A 153 13.13 -30.87 -0.99
N CYS A 154 12.89 -29.75 -1.67
CA CYS A 154 13.34 -28.42 -1.31
C CYS A 154 12.13 -27.47 -1.21
N ILE A 155 11.99 -26.77 -0.08
CA ILE A 155 10.88 -25.85 0.17
C ILE A 155 11.43 -24.45 0.39
N GLY A 156 10.84 -23.49 -0.32
CA GLY A 156 11.09 -22.07 -0.18
C GLY A 156 10.21 -21.47 0.92
N ILE A 157 10.80 -20.64 1.78
CA ILE A 157 10.09 -19.94 2.84
C ILE A 157 10.23 -18.43 2.64
N PRO A 158 9.12 -17.67 2.58
CA PRO A 158 9.15 -16.21 2.61
C PRO A 158 9.43 -15.75 4.05
N TYR A 159 10.67 -15.87 4.51
CA TYR A 159 11.01 -15.69 5.93
C TYR A 159 10.98 -14.23 6.41
N SER A 160 11.31 -13.28 5.52
CA SER A 160 11.44 -11.85 5.82
C SER A 160 10.45 -11.01 5.02
N SER A 161 9.95 -9.94 5.63
CA SER A 161 9.16 -8.92 4.93
C SER A 161 10.07 -7.85 4.31
N HIS A 162 9.60 -7.13 3.29
CA HIS A 162 10.40 -6.05 2.66
C HIS A 162 10.80 -4.95 3.68
N GLY A 163 9.97 -4.70 4.69
CA GLY A 163 10.23 -3.70 5.74
C GLY A 163 11.11 -4.20 6.89
N HIS A 164 11.15 -5.51 7.13
CA HIS A 164 11.85 -6.11 8.26
C HIS A 164 12.65 -7.35 7.82
N VAL A 165 13.88 -7.08 7.35
CA VAL A 165 14.81 -8.13 6.89
C VAL A 165 15.41 -8.84 8.09
N GLN A 166 15.19 -10.15 8.18
CA GLN A 166 15.70 -11.01 9.24
C GLN A 166 16.71 -12.02 8.67
N LYS A 167 17.66 -12.46 9.49
CA LYS A 167 18.57 -13.53 9.11
C LYS A 167 17.81 -14.86 9.11
N PHE A 168 17.84 -15.58 7.98
CA PHE A 168 17.22 -16.89 7.86
C PHE A 168 17.79 -17.87 8.91
N ASP A 169 16.91 -18.41 9.75
CA ASP A 169 17.26 -19.36 10.80
C ASP A 169 16.35 -20.58 10.73
N MET A 170 16.93 -21.70 10.32
CA MET A 170 16.23 -22.97 10.17
C MET A 170 15.75 -23.55 11.51
N PHE A 171 16.44 -23.25 12.62
CA PHE A 171 16.02 -23.69 13.95
C PHE A 171 14.83 -22.89 14.48
N MET A 172 14.64 -21.66 14.00
CA MET A 172 13.44 -20.88 14.32
C MET A 172 12.23 -21.40 13.54
N LEU A 173 12.43 -21.92 12.33
CA LEU A 173 11.37 -22.58 11.56
C LEU A 173 10.91 -23.89 12.21
N GLU A 174 11.81 -24.70 12.76
CA GLU A 174 11.45 -25.91 13.52
C GLU A 174 10.66 -25.62 14.81
N LYS A 175 10.54 -24.35 15.20
CA LYS A 175 9.72 -23.94 16.35
C LYS A 175 8.32 -23.49 15.93
N TRP A 176 8.01 -23.42 14.64
CA TRP A 176 6.67 -23.09 14.14
C TRP A 176 5.70 -24.20 14.53
N PRO A 177 4.54 -23.91 15.15
CA PRO A 177 3.59 -24.93 15.60
C PRO A 177 3.24 -25.96 14.52
N ILE A 178 2.94 -25.53 13.28
CA ILE A 178 2.61 -26.45 12.19
C ILE A 178 3.80 -27.34 11.77
N VAL A 179 5.02 -26.81 11.84
CA VAL A 179 6.25 -27.55 11.55
C VAL A 179 6.55 -28.56 12.66
N GLN A 180 6.28 -28.20 13.91
CA GLN A 180 6.38 -29.13 15.05
C GLN A 180 5.35 -30.24 14.96
N ALA A 181 4.12 -29.91 14.56
CA ALA A 181 3.04 -30.86 14.39
C ALA A 181 3.35 -31.92 13.31
N PHE A 182 4.12 -31.55 12.28
CA PHE A 182 4.61 -32.50 11.27
C PHE A 182 5.45 -33.65 11.86
N ALA A 183 6.15 -33.41 12.97
CA ALA A 183 6.99 -34.42 13.61
C ALA A 183 6.20 -35.37 14.53
N LEU A 184 4.91 -35.12 14.79
CA LEU A 184 4.08 -35.97 15.64
C LEU A 184 3.92 -37.37 15.03
N GLU A 185 4.04 -38.39 15.87
CA GLU A 185 3.79 -39.77 15.48
C GLU A 185 2.27 -40.04 15.38
N GLY A 186 1.85 -40.81 14.37
CA GLY A 186 0.44 -41.17 14.15
C GLY A 186 -0.27 -40.27 13.14
N ILE A 187 -0.26 -38.95 13.37
CA ILE A 187 -0.94 -37.96 12.51
C ILE A 187 0.05 -37.25 11.57
N GLY A 188 1.25 -36.94 12.08
CA GLY A 188 2.34 -36.35 11.31
C GLY A 188 3.20 -37.39 10.58
N ALA A 189 4.32 -36.95 10.02
CA ALA A 189 5.26 -37.84 9.34
C ALA A 189 6.24 -38.56 10.29
N GLY A 190 6.22 -38.25 11.59
CA GLY A 190 7.08 -38.87 12.60
C GLY A 190 8.57 -38.53 12.50
N VAL A 191 8.93 -37.51 11.72
CA VAL A 191 10.32 -37.04 11.55
C VAL A 191 10.36 -35.52 11.55
N PHE A 192 11.47 -34.94 12.02
CA PHE A 192 11.69 -33.49 11.97
C PHE A 192 11.62 -32.99 10.52
N PHE A 193 10.99 -31.83 10.34
CA PHE A 193 10.69 -31.29 9.01
C PHE A 193 11.97 -30.99 8.22
N THR A 194 12.97 -30.39 8.87
CA THR A 194 14.28 -30.03 8.29
C THR A 194 15.21 -31.22 8.08
N MET A 195 14.93 -32.37 8.70
CA MET A 195 15.61 -33.61 8.38
C MET A 195 15.08 -34.22 7.08
N LYS A 196 13.80 -34.00 6.76
CA LYS A 196 13.16 -34.52 5.56
C LYS A 196 13.28 -33.58 4.36
N TYR A 197 13.11 -32.28 4.55
CA TYR A 197 13.09 -31.28 3.49
C TYR A 197 14.21 -30.25 3.66
N LYS A 198 14.85 -29.90 2.54
CA LYS A 198 15.80 -28.78 2.49
C LYS A 198 15.04 -27.47 2.48
N LEU A 199 15.35 -26.54 3.38
CA LEU A 199 14.69 -25.23 3.42
C LEU A 199 15.58 -24.14 2.83
N THR A 200 14.95 -23.20 2.11
CA THR A 200 15.63 -22.06 1.49
C THR A 200 14.83 -20.78 1.67
N ASP A 201 15.51 -19.65 1.85
CA ASP A 201 14.86 -18.34 1.90
C ASP A 201 14.57 -17.84 0.48
N VAL A 202 13.31 -17.47 0.21
CA VAL A 202 12.88 -16.90 -1.08
C VAL A 202 12.47 -15.44 -1.01
N SER A 203 12.60 -14.80 0.15
CA SER A 203 12.10 -13.44 0.43
C SER A 203 12.58 -12.41 -0.60
N GLN A 204 13.88 -12.37 -0.89
CA GLN A 204 14.45 -11.41 -1.85
C GLN A 204 13.91 -11.57 -3.27
N ARG A 205 13.69 -12.81 -3.72
CA ARG A 205 13.15 -13.10 -5.05
C ARG A 205 11.68 -12.67 -5.13
N LEU A 206 10.93 -12.85 -4.04
CA LEU A 206 9.54 -12.42 -3.93
C LEU A 206 9.40 -10.90 -3.94
N TRP A 207 10.28 -10.14 -3.28
CA TRP A 207 10.24 -8.67 -3.31
C TRP A 207 10.37 -8.10 -4.72
N GLN A 208 11.16 -8.74 -5.58
CA GLN A 208 11.27 -8.37 -7.00
C GLN A 208 9.94 -8.56 -7.73
N VAL A 209 9.14 -9.57 -7.35
CA VAL A 209 7.79 -9.78 -7.88
C VAL A 209 6.81 -8.74 -7.34
N TYR A 210 6.88 -8.44 -6.04
CA TYR A 210 5.96 -7.48 -5.39
C TYR A 210 6.11 -6.05 -5.92
N SER A 211 7.33 -5.67 -6.35
CA SER A 211 7.60 -4.34 -6.90
C SER A 211 6.96 -4.07 -8.27
N ARG A 212 6.39 -5.09 -8.93
CA ARG A 212 5.76 -4.94 -10.24
C ARG A 212 4.40 -4.28 -10.10
N LEU A 213 4.16 -3.26 -10.93
CA LEU A 213 2.86 -2.60 -11.01
C LEU A 213 1.84 -3.53 -11.68
N ASP A 214 0.70 -3.74 -11.03
CA ASP A 214 -0.43 -4.49 -11.56
C ASP A 214 -1.74 -3.73 -11.30
N PRO A 215 -2.89 -4.18 -11.83
CA PRO A 215 -4.14 -3.42 -11.69
C PRO A 215 -4.60 -3.21 -10.26
N ALA A 216 -4.34 -4.13 -9.34
CA ALA A 216 -4.71 -3.98 -7.92
C ALA A 216 -3.79 -2.99 -7.20
N SER A 217 -2.48 -3.03 -7.49
CA SER A 217 -1.51 -2.04 -7.01
C SER A 217 -1.79 -0.66 -7.60
N LEU A 218 -2.20 -0.58 -8.86
CA LEU A 218 -2.61 0.67 -9.51
C LEU A 218 -3.88 1.24 -8.88
N ASP A 219 -4.89 0.42 -8.59
CA ASP A 219 -6.11 0.88 -7.93
C ASP A 219 -5.82 1.45 -6.53
N SER A 220 -4.97 0.76 -5.76
CA SER A 220 -4.47 1.27 -4.47
C SER A 220 -3.77 2.63 -4.62
N LEU A 221 -2.92 2.80 -5.64
CA LEU A 221 -2.28 4.09 -5.93
C LEU A 221 -3.30 5.17 -6.35
N LEU A 222 -4.30 4.84 -7.15
CA LEU A 222 -5.35 5.77 -7.56
C LEU A 222 -6.18 6.24 -6.36
N ASN A 223 -6.46 5.35 -5.41
CA ASN A 223 -7.13 5.69 -4.16
C ASN A 223 -6.27 6.65 -3.30
N GLU A 224 -4.95 6.46 -3.26
CA GLU A 224 -4.03 7.42 -2.63
C GLU A 224 -4.02 8.77 -3.35
N VAL A 225 -4.01 8.79 -4.69
CA VAL A 225 -4.12 10.03 -5.49
C VAL A 225 -5.42 10.76 -5.17
N ASN A 226 -6.54 10.04 -5.08
CA ASN A 226 -7.84 10.62 -4.73
C ASN A 226 -7.84 11.22 -3.32
N HIS A 227 -7.18 10.57 -2.35
CA HIS A 227 -7.00 11.10 -1.00
C HIS A 227 -6.20 12.40 -1.01
N LEU A 228 -5.04 12.42 -1.68
CA LEU A 228 -4.23 13.62 -1.84
C LEU A 228 -5.04 14.73 -2.52
N HIS A 229 -5.74 14.42 -3.60
CA HIS A 229 -6.56 15.38 -4.32
C HIS A 229 -7.64 16.00 -3.42
N ARG A 230 -8.39 15.19 -2.67
CA ARG A 230 -9.40 15.68 -1.71
C ARG A 230 -8.77 16.57 -0.64
N LEU A 231 -7.58 16.23 -0.16
CA LEU A 231 -6.86 17.02 0.84
C LEU A 231 -6.45 18.38 0.25
N LEU A 232 -5.94 18.42 -0.99
CA LEU A 232 -5.65 19.66 -1.70
C LEU A 232 -6.91 20.50 -2.00
N VAL A 233 -8.01 19.88 -2.42
CA VAL A 233 -9.27 20.56 -2.74
C VAL A 233 -9.89 21.17 -1.48
N LYS A 234 -10.00 20.39 -0.39
CA LYS A 234 -10.42 20.89 0.91
C LYS A 234 -9.53 22.04 1.39
N PHE A 235 -8.22 21.95 1.14
CA PHE A 235 -7.30 23.04 1.42
C PHE A 235 -7.56 24.29 0.57
N THR A 236 -8.05 24.18 -0.67
CA THR A 236 -8.40 25.35 -1.49
C THR A 236 -9.79 25.90 -1.16
N GLU A 237 -10.80 25.04 -0.93
CA GLU A 237 -12.20 25.43 -0.73
C GLU A 237 -12.45 26.04 0.65
N ASN A 238 -11.96 25.42 1.73
CA ASN A 238 -12.20 25.88 3.11
C ASN A 238 -11.49 27.21 3.46
N ASN A 239 -10.71 27.74 2.52
CA ASN A 239 -9.56 28.58 2.82
C ASN A 239 -9.47 29.81 1.91
N MET A 240 -10.39 30.00 0.97
CA MET A 240 -10.48 31.26 0.21
C MET A 240 -10.66 32.49 1.13
N LEU A 241 -11.26 32.32 2.32
CA LEU A 241 -11.32 33.34 3.39
C LEU A 241 -10.31 33.07 4.52
N GLY A 242 -10.13 31.81 4.93
CA GLY A 242 -9.26 31.40 6.04
C GLY A 242 -7.76 31.52 5.77
N VAL A 243 -7.29 31.20 4.56
CA VAL A 243 -5.87 31.39 4.16
C VAL A 243 -5.53 32.87 4.12
N ILE A 244 -6.43 33.73 3.64
CA ILE A 244 -6.19 35.18 3.65
C ILE A 244 -5.98 35.66 5.10
N LEU A 245 -6.82 35.22 6.04
CA LEU A 245 -6.67 35.57 7.45
C LEU A 245 -5.41 34.96 8.09
N CYS A 246 -5.10 33.68 7.83
CA CYS A 246 -3.89 33.02 8.33
C CYS A 246 -2.61 33.65 7.77
N VAL A 247 -2.60 33.98 6.47
CA VAL A 247 -1.51 34.68 5.77
C VAL A 247 -1.38 36.11 6.33
N MET A 248 -2.48 36.80 6.62
CA MET A 248 -2.48 38.11 7.27
C MET A 248 -1.96 38.05 8.71
N LEU A 249 -2.24 36.97 9.44
CA LEU A 249 -1.82 36.74 10.83
C LEU A 249 -0.46 36.02 10.96
N ASN A 250 0.24 35.73 9.85
CA ASN A 250 1.48 34.93 9.80
C ASN A 250 1.36 33.50 10.39
N LEU A 251 0.17 32.92 10.39
CA LEU A 251 -0.11 31.58 10.89
C LEU A 251 0.08 30.54 9.79
N ILE A 252 1.31 30.40 9.28
CA ILE A 252 1.67 29.34 8.30
C ILE A 252 1.39 27.95 8.88
N PHE A 253 1.48 27.82 10.19
CA PHE A 253 1.09 26.61 10.91
C PHE A 253 -0.31 26.14 10.53
N CYS A 254 -1.30 27.04 10.43
CA CYS A 254 -2.67 26.67 10.07
C CYS A 254 -2.79 26.12 8.63
N VAL A 255 -1.92 26.56 7.73
CA VAL A 255 -1.86 26.12 6.32
C VAL A 255 -1.14 24.78 6.19
N PHE A 256 -0.04 24.60 6.91
CA PHE A 256 0.81 23.41 6.79
C PHE A 256 0.34 22.23 7.64
N GLN A 257 -0.28 22.49 8.79
CA GLN A 257 -0.60 21.47 9.79
C GLN A 257 -1.41 20.28 9.24
N PRO A 258 -2.45 20.45 8.39
CA PRO A 258 -3.18 19.30 7.85
C PRO A 258 -2.31 18.35 7.03
N PHE A 259 -1.39 18.89 6.23
CA PHE A 259 -0.45 18.11 5.42
C PHE A 259 0.60 17.42 6.29
N ARG A 260 1.10 18.13 7.30
CA ARG A 260 2.05 17.58 8.29
C ARG A 260 1.42 16.44 9.06
N THR A 261 0.23 16.63 9.61
CA THR A 261 -0.52 15.61 10.35
C THR A 261 -0.78 14.40 9.46
N TYR A 262 -1.30 14.58 8.25
CA TYR A 262 -1.53 13.47 7.31
C TYR A 262 -0.25 12.65 7.05
N TYR A 263 0.86 13.33 6.74
CA TYR A 263 2.14 12.68 6.46
C TYR A 263 2.74 12.00 7.70
N SER A 264 2.76 12.67 8.85
CA SER A 264 3.29 12.13 10.12
C SER A 264 2.49 10.93 10.61
N HIS A 265 1.17 11.00 10.63
CA HIS A 265 0.32 9.86 11.01
C HIS A 265 0.49 8.69 10.04
N GLY A 266 0.62 8.99 8.75
CA GLY A 266 0.95 8.01 7.73
C GLY A 266 2.24 7.25 8.04
N LEU A 267 3.35 7.96 8.31
CA LEU A 267 4.64 7.35 8.63
C LEU A 267 4.59 6.47 9.89
N ILE A 268 3.94 6.94 10.96
CA ILE A 268 3.77 6.19 12.21
C ILE A 268 3.03 4.88 11.95
N SER A 269 1.95 4.92 11.16
CA SER A 269 1.14 3.73 10.85
C SER A 269 1.84 2.68 9.97
N SER A 270 2.98 3.00 9.37
CA SER A 270 3.65 2.13 8.39
C SER A 270 5.07 1.72 8.78
N ASN A 271 5.56 2.09 9.97
CA ASN A 271 6.94 1.84 10.41
C ASN A 271 8.00 2.24 9.37
N ILE A 272 7.69 3.21 8.50
CA ILE A 272 8.59 3.66 7.43
C ILE A 272 9.65 4.54 8.06
N THR A 273 10.91 4.08 8.00
CA THR A 273 12.08 4.83 8.48
C THR A 273 12.69 5.73 7.41
N ASP A 274 12.09 5.80 6.21
CA ASP A 274 12.57 6.64 5.11
C ASP A 274 12.52 8.12 5.50
N LYS A 275 13.71 8.72 5.62
CA LYS A 275 13.93 10.14 5.92
C LYS A 275 14.31 10.93 4.67
N SER A 276 14.10 10.39 3.47
CA SER A 276 14.45 11.06 2.21
C SER A 276 13.86 12.48 2.18
N LYS A 277 14.73 13.49 2.18
CA LYS A 277 14.35 14.91 2.21
C LYS A 277 13.49 15.30 1.00
N SER A 278 13.71 14.63 -0.14
CA SER A 278 12.99 14.87 -1.40
C SER A 278 11.51 14.49 -1.34
N ARG A 279 11.07 13.77 -0.30
CA ARG A 279 9.71 13.23 -0.18
C ARG A 279 8.95 13.80 1.03
N GLN A 280 9.34 14.97 1.52
CA GLN A 280 8.67 15.63 2.63
C GLN A 280 7.65 16.66 2.11
N PRO A 281 6.48 16.80 2.77
CA PRO A 281 5.58 17.91 2.47
C PRO A 281 6.21 19.22 2.95
N PHE A 282 5.98 20.30 2.20
CA PHE A 282 6.49 21.63 2.56
C PHE A 282 5.54 22.74 2.11
N VAL A 283 5.68 23.90 2.74
CA VAL A 283 5.04 25.15 2.33
C VAL A 283 6.09 26.26 2.38
N LEU A 284 6.30 26.94 1.25
CA LEU A 284 7.29 28.01 1.09
C LEU A 284 6.64 29.27 0.50
N PHE A 285 7.16 30.44 0.85
CA PHE A 285 6.59 31.73 0.45
C PHE A 285 7.66 32.65 -0.13
N GLY A 286 7.29 33.37 -1.21
CA GLY A 286 8.09 34.51 -1.68
C GLY A 286 9.56 34.16 -1.98
N SER A 287 10.50 34.94 -1.43
CA SER A 287 11.94 34.75 -1.57
C SER A 287 12.49 33.46 -0.97
N HIS A 288 11.76 32.79 -0.06
CA HIS A 288 12.14 31.51 0.54
C HIS A 288 11.70 30.30 -0.30
N SER A 289 11.51 30.49 -1.60
CA SER A 289 11.13 29.43 -2.54
C SER A 289 12.28 29.08 -3.49
N THR A 290 13.51 29.41 -3.13
CA THR A 290 14.68 29.12 -3.96
C THR A 290 15.08 27.64 -3.82
N LYS A 291 15.96 27.18 -4.73
CA LYS A 291 16.50 25.83 -4.67
C LYS A 291 17.28 25.58 -3.37
N GLU A 292 18.01 26.57 -2.88
CA GLU A 292 18.76 26.48 -1.63
C GLU A 292 17.83 26.34 -0.42
N ASP A 293 16.70 27.06 -0.40
CA ASP A 293 15.69 26.91 0.66
C ASP A 293 15.07 25.50 0.66
N LEU A 294 14.84 24.94 -0.53
CA LEU A 294 14.29 23.60 -0.70
C LEU A 294 15.26 22.51 -0.21
N GLU A 295 16.56 22.65 -0.49
CA GLU A 295 17.59 21.70 -0.05
C GLU A 295 17.85 21.77 1.47
N ASN A 296 17.69 22.96 2.05
CA ASN A 296 17.85 23.22 3.48
C ASN A 296 16.57 23.02 4.30
N TYR A 297 15.43 22.77 3.64
CA TYR A 297 14.14 22.57 4.32
C TYR A 297 14.18 21.35 5.25
N CYS A 298 13.53 21.48 6.40
CA CYS A 298 13.44 20.42 7.40
C CYS A 298 12.01 20.26 7.92
N PHE A 299 11.41 19.10 7.65
CA PHE A 299 10.05 18.77 8.08
C PHE A 299 9.83 18.76 9.61
N THR A 300 10.88 18.52 10.40
CA THR A 300 10.78 18.40 11.87
C THR A 300 10.71 19.74 12.58
N PHE A 301 11.22 20.82 11.97
CA PHE A 301 11.25 22.16 12.57
C PHE A 301 10.71 23.21 11.58
N PRO A 302 9.65 23.97 11.95
CA PRO A 302 9.33 25.18 11.20
C PRO A 302 10.50 26.16 11.38
N SER A 303 11.33 26.31 10.36
CA SER A 303 12.43 27.29 10.36
C SER A 303 11.90 28.73 10.40
N GLU A 304 12.73 29.74 10.66
CA GLU A 304 12.25 31.14 10.70
C GLU A 304 11.85 31.72 9.32
N GLY A 305 12.09 30.99 8.20
CA GLY A 305 11.65 31.34 6.84
C GLY A 305 10.13 31.29 6.61
N HIS A 306 9.36 31.22 7.70
CA HIS A 306 7.92 31.04 7.77
C HIS A 306 7.18 32.36 8.05
N GLN A 307 7.73 33.50 7.62
CA GLN A 307 7.04 34.78 7.68
C GLN A 307 6.52 35.16 6.30
N VAL A 308 5.20 35.34 6.19
CA VAL A 308 4.58 35.85 4.96
C VAL A 308 4.97 37.33 4.75
N ARG A 309 5.15 38.06 5.86
CA ARG A 309 5.66 39.43 5.88
C ARG A 309 7.18 39.39 5.67
N ASN A 310 7.68 40.29 4.82
CA ASN A 310 9.10 40.50 4.52
C ASN A 310 9.75 39.55 3.50
N THR A 311 8.98 38.64 2.90
CA THR A 311 9.47 37.67 1.90
C THR A 311 9.07 38.04 0.47
N GLY A 312 8.41 39.18 0.29
CA GLY A 312 8.20 39.80 -1.01
C GLY A 312 9.37 40.69 -1.43
N PRO A 313 9.41 41.11 -2.71
CA PRO A 313 10.42 42.06 -3.20
C PRO A 313 10.49 43.31 -2.32
N GLY A 314 11.71 43.72 -1.92
CA GLY A 314 11.94 44.90 -1.08
C GLY A 314 11.47 44.75 0.37
N GLY A 315 11.39 43.53 0.92
CA GLY A 315 10.85 43.28 2.27
C GLY A 315 9.34 43.43 2.33
N GLY A 316 8.64 43.30 1.20
CA GLY A 316 7.19 43.34 1.12
C GLY A 316 6.52 42.02 1.52
N VAL A 317 5.20 41.95 1.34
CA VAL A 317 4.42 40.71 1.52
C VAL A 317 4.64 39.76 0.34
N ALA A 318 4.78 38.46 0.61
CA ALA A 318 4.86 37.43 -0.42
C ALA A 318 3.69 37.51 -1.43
N LYS A 319 3.99 37.29 -2.72
CA LYS A 319 3.01 37.29 -3.82
C LYS A 319 2.69 35.90 -4.33
N HIS A 320 3.42 34.89 -3.88
CA HIS A 320 3.22 33.50 -4.24
C HIS A 320 3.58 32.56 -3.09
N MET A 321 3.06 31.34 -3.17
CA MET A 321 3.30 30.24 -2.26
C MET A 321 3.54 28.96 -3.06
N LEU A 322 4.54 28.17 -2.66
CA LEU A 322 4.72 26.80 -3.10
C LEU A 322 4.21 25.85 -2.02
N LEU A 323 3.40 24.88 -2.40
CA LEU A 323 2.90 23.82 -1.53
C LEU A 323 3.25 22.49 -2.16
N GLN A 324 3.87 21.59 -1.39
CA GLN A 324 4.03 20.19 -1.74
C GLN A 324 3.33 19.29 -0.73
N CYS A 325 2.52 18.38 -1.26
CA CYS A 325 1.83 17.33 -0.52
C CYS A 325 2.42 15.99 -0.97
N VAL A 326 2.66 15.07 -0.03
CA VAL A 326 3.28 13.78 -0.33
C VAL A 326 2.45 12.68 0.30
N ALA A 327 2.22 11.58 -0.43
CA ALA A 327 1.64 10.37 0.13
C ALA A 327 2.68 9.69 1.04
N PRO A 328 2.30 9.30 2.27
CA PRO A 328 3.25 8.74 3.23
C PRO A 328 3.74 7.33 2.85
N LYS A 329 2.92 6.53 2.18
CA LYS A 329 3.17 5.09 1.94
C LYS A 329 3.58 4.74 0.51
N GLY A 330 3.68 5.74 -0.39
CA GLY A 330 3.85 5.51 -1.83
C GLY A 330 4.73 6.57 -2.50
N PRO A 331 5.01 6.42 -3.80
CA PRO A 331 5.86 7.34 -4.58
C PRO A 331 5.19 8.69 -4.88
N LEU A 332 3.92 8.87 -4.54
CA LEU A 332 3.11 10.01 -4.97
C LEU A 332 3.46 11.30 -4.24
N ALA A 333 3.69 12.37 -5.02
CA ALA A 333 3.80 13.74 -4.53
C ALA A 333 3.10 14.69 -5.50
N CYS A 334 2.49 15.74 -4.97
CA CYS A 334 1.87 16.81 -5.75
C CYS A 334 2.37 18.16 -5.24
N ALA A 335 2.98 18.95 -6.14
CA ALA A 335 3.39 20.31 -5.86
C ALA A 335 2.55 21.31 -6.65
N ARG A 336 2.15 22.41 -6.00
CA ARG A 336 1.37 23.49 -6.62
C ARG A 336 1.92 24.85 -6.24
N THR A 337 1.82 25.79 -7.19
CA THR A 337 2.12 27.20 -6.98
C THR A 337 0.83 27.99 -6.89
N TYR A 338 0.65 28.76 -5.83
CA TYR A 338 -0.48 29.67 -5.63
C TYR A 338 0.00 31.12 -5.67
N PHE A 339 -0.85 32.02 -6.16
CA PHE A 339 -0.55 33.43 -6.31
C PHE A 339 -1.52 34.27 -5.47
N PHE A 340 -1.00 35.28 -4.77
CA PHE A 340 -1.77 36.16 -3.88
C PHE A 340 -1.95 37.55 -4.50
N GLY A 341 -3.21 37.98 -4.59
CA GLY A 341 -3.60 39.31 -5.05
C GLY A 341 -4.47 39.28 -6.30
N SER A 342 -4.99 40.44 -6.67
CA SER A 342 -5.82 40.57 -7.88
C SER A 342 -4.95 40.87 -9.10
N THR A 343 -5.11 40.07 -10.14
CA THR A 343 -4.65 40.38 -11.51
C THR A 343 -5.71 41.14 -12.31
N HIS A 344 -6.91 41.32 -11.75
CA HIS A 344 -8.05 41.95 -12.38
C HIS A 344 -8.37 43.31 -11.73
N VAL A 345 -8.68 44.31 -12.55
CA VAL A 345 -9.28 45.57 -12.09
C VAL A 345 -10.78 45.46 -12.32
N PRO A 346 -11.63 45.38 -11.29
CA PRO A 346 -13.07 45.37 -11.49
C PRO A 346 -13.52 46.65 -12.19
N TYR A 347 -14.20 46.52 -13.32
CA TYR A 347 -14.79 47.66 -14.03
C TYR A 347 -15.99 48.17 -13.23
N LEU A 348 -15.79 49.23 -12.44
CA LEU A 348 -16.79 49.79 -11.53
C LEU A 348 -17.49 51.07 -12.09
N GLY A 349 -17.49 51.26 -13.41
CA GLY A 349 -17.99 52.50 -14.02
C GLY A 349 -17.18 53.74 -13.65
N LYS A 350 -17.64 54.93 -14.04
CA LYS A 350 -16.89 56.23 -14.15
C LYS A 350 -16.19 56.79 -12.90
N LYS A 351 -16.00 56.04 -11.81
CA LYS A 351 -15.11 56.40 -10.70
C LYS A 351 -13.88 55.50 -10.69
N ILE A 352 -12.78 56.01 -11.24
CA ILE A 352 -11.48 55.33 -11.27
C ILE A 352 -10.87 55.39 -9.86
N TRP A 353 -11.13 54.37 -9.03
CA TRP A 353 -10.19 54.03 -7.97
C TRP A 353 -9.03 53.28 -8.64
N ARG A 354 -7.82 53.84 -8.58
CA ARG A 354 -6.62 53.17 -9.11
C ARG A 354 -6.27 51.99 -8.22
N THR A 355 -6.92 50.84 -8.42
CA THR A 355 -6.39 49.56 -7.94
C THR A 355 -5.29 49.16 -8.92
N THR A 356 -4.05 49.54 -8.63
CA THR A 356 -2.91 49.24 -9.50
C THR A 356 -2.64 47.73 -9.45
N VAL A 357 -2.90 47.02 -10.56
CA VAL A 357 -2.48 45.61 -10.71
C VAL A 357 -0.96 45.58 -10.60
N SER A 358 -0.44 44.69 -9.75
CA SER A 358 0.99 44.49 -9.61
C SER A 358 1.58 43.93 -10.91
N PRO A 359 2.44 44.69 -11.64
CA PRO A 359 3.01 44.21 -12.90
C PRO A 359 3.89 42.97 -12.73
N SER A 360 4.54 42.84 -11.56
CA SER A 360 5.34 41.67 -11.21
C SER A 360 4.48 40.42 -11.00
N LEU A 361 3.32 40.55 -10.35
CA LEU A 361 2.36 39.45 -10.18
C LEU A 361 1.84 38.95 -11.55
N LEU A 362 1.46 39.87 -12.44
CA LEU A 362 0.98 39.53 -13.78
C LEU A 362 2.05 38.82 -14.63
N LYS A 363 3.31 39.24 -14.51
CA LYS A 363 4.43 38.54 -15.17
C LYS A 363 4.59 37.12 -14.60
N ALA A 364 4.59 36.98 -13.28
CA ALA A 364 4.78 35.69 -12.62
C ALA A 364 3.67 34.67 -12.96
N THR A 365 2.41 35.11 -12.99
CA THR A 365 1.28 34.23 -13.39
C THR A 365 1.37 33.81 -14.86
N ARG A 366 1.79 34.71 -15.75
CA ARG A 366 2.04 34.38 -17.17
C ARG A 366 3.17 33.37 -17.33
N PHE A 367 4.28 33.53 -16.61
CA PHE A 367 5.37 32.55 -16.63
C PHE A 367 4.91 31.17 -16.15
N ALA A 368 4.15 31.09 -15.06
CA ALA A 368 3.60 29.82 -14.58
C ALA A 368 2.62 29.19 -15.60
N THR A 369 1.79 30.00 -16.26
CA THR A 369 0.88 29.53 -17.31
C THR A 369 1.65 28.98 -18.52
N LEU A 370 2.69 29.68 -18.96
CA LEU A 370 3.56 29.23 -20.04
C LEU A 370 4.29 27.92 -19.69
N ALA A 371 4.75 27.78 -18.46
CA ALA A 371 5.37 26.55 -17.98
C ALA A 371 4.37 25.36 -18.02
N LEU A 372 3.11 25.58 -17.64
CA LEU A 372 2.08 24.54 -17.73
C LEU A 372 1.78 24.15 -19.18
N VAL A 373 1.65 25.14 -20.08
CA VAL A 373 1.42 24.89 -21.51
C VAL A 373 2.59 24.15 -22.15
N GLY A 374 3.83 24.41 -21.72
CA GLY A 374 5.01 23.69 -22.21
C GLY A 374 5.14 22.26 -21.72
N VAL A 375 4.48 21.90 -20.62
CA VAL A 375 4.54 20.55 -20.01
C VAL A 375 3.37 19.67 -20.45
N LEU A 376 2.21 20.26 -20.74
CA LEU A 376 1.09 19.52 -21.30
C LEU A 376 1.43 19.17 -22.77
N PRO A 377 1.48 17.88 -23.16
CA PRO A 377 1.56 17.54 -24.56
C PRO A 377 0.39 18.22 -25.29
N ASN A 378 0.61 18.73 -26.49
CA ASN A 378 -0.40 19.37 -27.34
C ASN A 378 -1.58 18.41 -27.59
N THR A 379 -2.50 18.28 -26.63
CA THR A 379 -3.80 17.68 -26.81
C THR A 379 -4.73 18.80 -27.21
N TRP A 380 -4.71 19.09 -28.51
CA TRP A 380 -5.75 19.82 -29.22
C TRP A 380 -6.75 18.81 -29.77
#